data_AF-A0A9D6Y7I3-F1
#
_entry.id   AF-A0A9D6Y7I3-F1
#
_cell.length_a   1.000
_cell.length_b   1.000
_cell.length_c   1.000
_cell.angle_alpha   90.00
_cell.angle_beta   90.00
_cell.angle_gamma   90.00
#
_symmetry.space_group_name_H-M   'P 1'
#
loop_
_entity.id
_entity.type
_entity.pdbx_description
1 polymer ?
#
loop_
_entity_poly.entity_id
_entity_poly.type
_entity_poly.pdbx_seq_one_letter_code
_entity_poly.pdbx_strand_id
1 'polypeptide(L)'
;MGRWQLLRVTTVIGALWLPAQAWGLKTTLAGRALELDGYVEGREVFEENRATSHDRTQQTLRLRAAAEVTSWLRLDATTVGSNGGPTFKATKAGTFNLDDVFQDVSPAVEFEEAYLDARLDRFDLRLGKQKVAWGKLDRTQPNDLINPERFADPFLQEEDERKIGVPAVQASYYLPAADWLPQEMRFTAVWAPFYVPFRFPEVGERWFPPTLTTTQEFFIPAGLVTLPGGQPLPVPIRVPVSFRAANSRTPALRFDNGDWGVRLAGIAGEADVALYYYHGFDVQPCFGLSAEAFAHPPADPRNPLGFDITATTTLTPAFRQIDSWGADAAYPIGPFTIRAEGAYISGRPFNRDLRLLITDPRVLGPQIEQGLAAFLNGATRVPIDLGASFVTRDAVEWGMGADYSSNGYLLLLQLNQTDVLHNDAALLIKDVETRLLANVRKNFFNDDLQAQLIAVYGASSDYSVVLPRLTYRLTDALDVRLGYLFIAGRRSSVGGQYRRNDEGFVRLRYSF
;
A
#
# COMPACT_ATOMS: atom_id res chain seq x y z
N MET A 1 -32.18 -18.44 -2.79
CA MET A 1 -31.39 -18.09 -3.99
C MET A 1 -32.34 -17.44 -5.00
N GLY A 2 -32.18 -16.16 -5.35
CA GLY A 2 -33.03 -15.53 -6.38
C GLY A 2 -33.30 -14.04 -6.17
N ARG A 3 -33.71 -13.59 -4.98
CA ARG A 3 -34.07 -12.17 -4.75
C ARG A 3 -32.90 -11.23 -4.45
N TRP A 4 -31.81 -11.73 -3.85
CA TRP A 4 -30.66 -10.91 -3.47
C TRP A 4 -29.64 -10.69 -4.61
N GLN A 5 -29.59 -11.58 -5.61
CA GLN A 5 -28.77 -11.38 -6.81
C GLN A 5 -29.39 -10.35 -7.77
N LEU A 6 -30.73 -10.31 -7.86
CA LEU A 6 -31.45 -9.35 -8.71
C LEU A 6 -31.31 -7.91 -8.23
N LEU A 7 -31.21 -7.67 -6.91
CA LEU A 7 -31.00 -6.31 -6.37
C LEU A 7 -29.59 -5.77 -6.62
N ARG A 8 -28.57 -6.64 -6.68
CA ARG A 8 -27.16 -6.27 -6.93
C ARG A 8 -26.92 -5.82 -8.37
N VAL A 9 -27.69 -6.34 -9.33
CA VAL A 9 -27.62 -5.96 -10.76
C VAL A 9 -28.38 -4.65 -11.04
N THR A 10 -29.36 -4.26 -10.22
CA THR A 10 -30.12 -3.01 -10.44
C THR A 10 -29.30 -1.73 -10.27
N THR A 11 -28.29 -1.69 -9.39
CA THR A 11 -27.39 -0.53 -9.27
C THR A 11 -26.50 -0.37 -10.50
N VAL A 12 -26.17 -1.50 -11.15
CA VAL A 12 -25.44 -1.57 -12.42
C VAL A 12 -26.31 -1.10 -13.61
N ILE A 13 -27.62 -1.33 -13.56
CA ILE A 13 -28.55 -0.91 -14.63
C ILE A 13 -28.90 0.58 -14.56
N GLY A 14 -28.85 1.21 -13.38
CA GLY A 14 -29.12 2.66 -13.23
C GLY A 14 -28.20 3.56 -14.06
N ALA A 15 -26.95 3.13 -14.28
CA ALA A 15 -25.97 3.85 -15.10
C ALA A 15 -26.32 3.85 -16.60
N LEU A 16 -27.15 2.93 -17.08
CA LEU A 16 -27.58 2.85 -18.49
C LEU A 16 -28.63 3.91 -18.87
N TRP A 17 -29.16 4.66 -17.90
CA TRP A 17 -30.13 5.74 -18.12
C TRP A 17 -29.51 7.15 -18.09
N LEU A 18 -28.20 7.24 -17.88
CA LEU A 18 -27.46 8.49 -17.98
C LEU A 18 -27.25 8.86 -19.46
N PRO A 19 -27.26 10.16 -19.82
CA PRO A 19 -27.07 10.59 -21.20
C PRO A 19 -25.76 10.03 -21.77
N ALA A 20 -25.76 9.68 -23.06
CA ALA A 20 -24.59 9.11 -23.73
C ALA A 20 -23.40 10.09 -23.85
N GLN A 21 -23.62 11.38 -23.57
CA GLN A 21 -22.60 12.43 -23.61
C GLN A 21 -22.12 12.77 -22.19
N ALA A 22 -20.79 12.77 -22.03
CA ALA A 22 -20.11 13.28 -20.85
C ALA A 22 -20.41 14.78 -20.66
N TRP A 23 -20.82 15.19 -19.45
CA TRP A 23 -21.13 16.58 -19.10
C TRP A 23 -20.13 17.15 -18.12
N GLY A 24 -18.87 17.20 -18.54
CA GLY A 24 -17.84 17.97 -17.87
C GLY A 24 -18.12 19.44 -18.13
N LEU A 25 -18.27 20.23 -17.08
CA LEU A 25 -18.49 21.66 -17.23
C LEU A 25 -17.14 22.34 -17.45
N LYS A 26 -16.82 22.66 -18.69
CA LYS A 26 -15.79 23.65 -19.02
C LYS A 26 -16.46 24.98 -19.35
N THR A 27 -16.34 25.94 -18.46
CA THR A 27 -16.96 27.27 -18.62
C THR A 27 -15.97 28.37 -18.27
N THR A 28 -16.42 29.62 -18.40
CA THR A 28 -15.68 30.77 -17.89
C THR A 28 -16.51 31.54 -16.87
N LEU A 29 -15.89 31.89 -15.75
CA LEU A 29 -16.47 32.79 -14.75
C LEU A 29 -15.59 34.05 -14.70
N ALA A 30 -16.18 35.22 -14.97
CA ALA A 30 -15.45 36.48 -15.10
C ALA A 30 -14.25 36.43 -16.09
N GLY A 31 -14.42 35.70 -17.20
CA GLY A 31 -13.38 35.56 -18.25
C GLY A 31 -12.26 34.57 -17.90
N ARG A 32 -12.40 33.79 -16.84
CA ARG A 32 -11.41 32.79 -16.40
C ARG A 32 -11.95 31.37 -16.50
N ALA A 33 -11.09 30.43 -16.88
CA ALA A 33 -11.47 29.03 -17.07
C ALA A 33 -11.85 28.37 -15.74
N LEU A 34 -12.98 27.66 -15.77
CA LEU A 34 -13.47 26.78 -14.72
C LEU A 34 -13.73 25.40 -15.34
N GLU A 35 -13.15 24.37 -14.76
CA GLU A 35 -13.34 22.97 -15.16
C GLU A 35 -13.97 22.21 -13.98
N LEU A 36 -15.09 21.52 -14.24
CA LEU A 36 -15.65 20.51 -13.36
C LEU A 36 -15.76 19.21 -14.15
N ASP A 37 -15.13 18.15 -13.67
CA ASP A 37 -15.14 16.82 -14.28
C ASP A 37 -15.19 15.75 -13.20
N GLY A 38 -15.50 14.52 -13.58
CA GLY A 38 -15.54 13.43 -12.61
C GLY A 38 -15.97 12.10 -13.18
N TYR A 39 -16.17 11.14 -12.28
CA TYR A 39 -16.79 9.87 -12.62
C TYR A 39 -17.58 9.28 -11.47
N VAL A 40 -18.55 8.46 -11.82
CA VAL A 40 -19.18 7.48 -10.92
C VAL A 40 -18.75 6.09 -11.36
N GLU A 41 -18.33 5.28 -10.41
CA GLU A 41 -17.90 3.90 -10.65
C GLU A 41 -18.59 2.93 -9.70
N GLY A 42 -18.99 1.78 -10.23
CA GLY A 42 -19.39 0.61 -9.46
C GLY A 42 -18.47 -0.57 -9.79
N ARG A 43 -17.93 -1.26 -8.77
CA ARG A 43 -17.10 -2.46 -8.93
C ARG A 43 -17.63 -3.58 -8.04
N GLU A 44 -17.92 -4.73 -8.64
CA GLU A 44 -18.28 -5.96 -7.95
C GLU A 44 -17.15 -6.98 -8.12
N VAL A 45 -16.82 -7.66 -7.04
CA VAL A 45 -15.85 -8.75 -6.99
C VAL A 45 -16.60 -10.08 -6.82
N PHE A 46 -16.08 -11.12 -7.46
CA PHE A 46 -16.56 -12.49 -7.39
C PHE A 46 -15.43 -13.36 -6.86
N GLU A 47 -15.48 -13.67 -5.57
CA GLU A 47 -14.45 -14.47 -4.93
C GLU A 47 -14.50 -15.93 -5.39
N GLU A 48 -13.35 -16.50 -5.77
CA GLU A 48 -13.28 -17.93 -6.10
C GLU A 48 -13.36 -18.77 -4.81
N ASN A 49 -12.61 -18.37 -3.78
CA ASN A 49 -12.55 -19.06 -2.51
C ASN A 49 -13.47 -18.41 -1.48
N ARG A 50 -14.50 -19.13 -1.03
CA ARG A 50 -15.46 -18.64 -0.02
C ARG A 50 -14.96 -18.68 1.42
N ALA A 51 -13.75 -19.21 1.66
CA ALA A 51 -13.13 -19.21 2.98
C ALA A 51 -12.43 -17.88 3.33
N THR A 52 -12.33 -16.95 2.38
CA THR A 52 -11.81 -15.60 2.59
C THR A 52 -12.96 -14.61 2.71
N SER A 53 -12.71 -13.47 3.37
CA SER A 53 -13.74 -12.45 3.60
C SER A 53 -14.30 -11.93 2.27
N HIS A 54 -15.62 -11.66 2.26
CA HIS A 54 -16.33 -11.14 1.09
C HIS A 54 -16.16 -9.63 0.99
N ASP A 55 -15.85 -9.15 -0.21
CA ASP A 55 -15.81 -7.73 -0.50
C ASP A 55 -17.22 -7.23 -0.84
N ARG A 56 -17.58 -6.07 -0.30
CA ARG A 56 -18.85 -5.40 -0.65
C ARG A 56 -18.71 -4.79 -2.04
N THR A 57 -19.83 -4.65 -2.76
CA THR A 57 -19.86 -3.83 -3.98
C THR A 57 -19.28 -2.45 -3.69
N GLN A 58 -18.22 -2.08 -4.39
CA GLN A 58 -17.61 -0.77 -4.26
C GLN A 58 -18.33 0.23 -5.15
N GLN A 59 -18.64 1.39 -4.59
CA GLN A 59 -19.17 2.54 -5.28
C GLN A 59 -18.22 3.70 -5.04
N THR A 60 -17.83 4.40 -6.10
CA THR A 60 -16.92 5.55 -6.04
C THR A 60 -17.54 6.71 -6.79
N LEU A 61 -17.53 7.90 -6.19
CA LEU A 61 -17.80 9.17 -6.86
C LEU A 61 -16.54 10.02 -6.75
N ARG A 62 -15.89 10.31 -7.88
CA ARG A 62 -14.77 11.25 -7.96
C ARG A 62 -15.25 12.54 -8.62
N LEU A 63 -14.99 13.66 -7.97
CA LEU A 63 -15.30 14.99 -8.48
C LEU A 63 -14.04 15.83 -8.45
N ARG A 64 -13.71 16.46 -9.57
CA ARG A 64 -12.61 17.42 -9.70
C ARG A 64 -13.16 18.78 -10.05
N ALA A 65 -12.62 19.81 -9.39
CA ALA A 65 -12.88 21.20 -9.67
C ALA A 65 -11.55 21.95 -9.83
N ALA A 66 -11.36 22.60 -10.97
CA ALA A 66 -10.19 23.41 -11.24
C ALA A 66 -10.59 24.80 -11.74
N ALA A 67 -9.89 25.84 -11.26
CA ALA A 67 -10.17 27.22 -11.63
C ALA A 67 -8.87 28.01 -11.83
N GLU A 68 -8.76 28.72 -12.95
CA GLU A 68 -7.70 29.71 -13.17
C GLU A 68 -8.11 31.01 -12.46
N VAL A 69 -7.51 31.34 -11.33
CA VAL A 69 -7.86 32.54 -10.55
C VAL A 69 -7.26 33.79 -11.20
N THR A 70 -6.01 33.68 -11.64
CA THR A 70 -5.28 34.71 -12.41
C THR A 70 -4.54 34.03 -13.56
N SER A 71 -3.70 34.76 -14.32
CA SER A 71 -2.83 34.13 -15.33
C SER A 71 -1.67 33.33 -14.73
N TRP A 72 -1.40 33.53 -13.44
CA TRP A 72 -0.28 32.92 -12.72
C TRP A 72 -0.73 32.05 -11.55
N LEU A 73 -2.03 31.99 -11.22
CA LEU A 73 -2.56 31.27 -10.07
C LEU A 73 -3.73 30.37 -10.47
N ARG A 74 -3.61 29.08 -10.17
CA ARG A 74 -4.63 28.05 -10.38
C ARG A 74 -4.99 27.36 -9.08
N LEU A 75 -6.28 27.07 -8.88
CA LEU A 75 -6.78 26.18 -7.84
C LEU A 75 -7.18 24.85 -8.46
N ASP A 76 -6.85 23.73 -7.81
CA ASP A 76 -7.30 22.39 -8.18
C ASP A 76 -7.71 21.62 -6.93
N ALA A 77 -8.88 21.00 -6.95
CA ALA A 77 -9.38 20.19 -5.85
C ALA A 77 -10.10 18.96 -6.40
N THR A 78 -9.72 17.78 -5.89
CA THR A 78 -10.35 16.51 -6.21
C THR A 78 -10.89 15.87 -4.93
N THR A 79 -12.19 15.59 -4.90
CA THR A 79 -12.90 14.92 -3.82
C THR A 79 -13.33 13.53 -4.27
N VAL A 80 -13.15 12.54 -3.40
CA VAL A 80 -13.58 11.17 -3.63
C VAL A 80 -14.52 10.73 -2.50
N GLY A 81 -15.73 10.30 -2.88
CA GLY A 81 -16.63 9.55 -2.02
C GLY A 81 -16.56 8.07 -2.38
N SER A 82 -16.51 7.19 -1.38
CA SER A 82 -16.46 5.74 -1.57
C SER A 82 -17.39 5.00 -0.61
N ASN A 83 -17.95 3.86 -1.04
CA ASN A 83 -18.80 3.02 -0.23
C ASN A 83 -18.61 1.54 -0.62
N GLY A 84 -18.37 0.66 0.36
CA GLY A 84 -18.11 -0.76 0.11
C GLY A 84 -16.66 -1.05 -0.28
N GLY A 85 -16.46 -2.04 -1.15
CA GLY A 85 -15.13 -2.60 -1.45
C GLY A 85 -14.63 -3.52 -0.34
N PRO A 86 -13.31 -3.59 -0.10
CA PRO A 86 -12.69 -4.47 0.90
C PRO A 86 -12.97 -4.06 2.36
N THR A 87 -13.75 -3.01 2.59
CA THR A 87 -14.23 -2.54 3.90
C THR A 87 -15.44 -3.35 4.38
N PHE A 88 -15.58 -3.64 5.67
CA PHE A 88 -16.67 -4.49 6.19
C PHE A 88 -17.64 -3.77 7.14
N LYS A 89 -17.24 -2.67 7.78
CA LYS A 89 -18.08 -1.87 8.69
C LYS A 89 -18.94 -0.89 7.90
N ALA A 90 -20.14 -1.33 7.52
CA ALA A 90 -21.13 -0.50 6.83
C ALA A 90 -21.76 0.63 7.70
N THR A 91 -21.39 0.76 8.98
CA THR A 91 -22.04 1.69 9.94
C THR A 91 -21.17 2.88 10.33
N LYS A 92 -19.92 2.97 9.88
CA LYS A 92 -19.01 4.09 10.22
C LYS A 92 -18.84 5.01 9.01
N ALA A 93 -19.84 5.86 8.78
CA ALA A 93 -19.75 6.91 7.77
C ALA A 93 -18.85 8.06 8.27
N GLY A 94 -17.99 8.62 7.40
CA GLY A 94 -17.18 9.77 7.78
C GLY A 94 -16.00 10.07 6.87
N THR A 95 -14.99 10.72 7.43
CA THR A 95 -13.70 11.00 6.80
C THR A 95 -12.62 10.13 7.44
N PHE A 96 -11.56 9.82 6.70
CA PHE A 96 -10.39 9.15 7.27
C PHE A 96 -9.68 10.05 8.28
N ASN A 97 -9.25 9.45 9.40
CA ASN A 97 -8.38 10.12 10.37
C ASN A 97 -6.95 10.17 9.82
N LEU A 98 -6.25 11.29 10.05
CA LEU A 98 -4.85 11.48 9.67
C LEU A 98 -3.87 10.87 10.68
N ASP A 99 -4.35 10.35 11.82
CA ASP A 99 -3.51 9.71 12.84
C ASP A 99 -3.66 8.19 12.92
N ASP A 100 -4.60 7.60 12.16
CA ASP A 100 -4.92 6.17 12.24
C ASP A 100 -4.43 5.41 11.00
N VAL A 101 -3.73 4.29 11.22
CA VAL A 101 -3.32 3.36 10.16
C VAL A 101 -4.44 2.37 9.87
N PHE A 102 -4.97 1.75 10.93
CA PHE A 102 -6.09 0.82 10.88
C PHE A 102 -7.40 1.61 11.03
N GLN A 103 -8.17 1.71 9.94
CA GLN A 103 -9.45 2.40 9.93
C GLN A 103 -10.37 1.86 8.83
N ASP A 104 -11.48 1.27 9.25
CA ASP A 104 -12.58 0.89 8.37
C ASP A 104 -13.70 1.95 8.41
N VAL A 105 -13.75 2.80 7.38
CA VAL A 105 -14.74 3.88 7.19
C VAL A 105 -15.48 3.63 5.88
N SER A 106 -16.77 3.34 5.95
CA SER A 106 -17.62 3.15 4.77
C SER A 106 -19.09 3.50 5.10
N PRO A 107 -19.71 4.45 4.39
CA PRO A 107 -19.16 5.28 3.31
C PRO A 107 -18.11 6.30 3.81
N ALA A 108 -17.09 6.55 3.00
CA ALA A 108 -16.03 7.52 3.29
C ALA A 108 -16.04 8.68 2.28
N VAL A 109 -15.66 9.87 2.72
CA VAL A 109 -15.36 11.02 1.86
C VAL A 109 -13.98 11.56 2.22
N GLU A 110 -13.17 11.89 1.21
CA GLU A 110 -11.90 12.58 1.39
C GLU A 110 -11.56 13.50 0.22
N PHE A 111 -10.80 14.56 0.49
CA PHE A 111 -10.05 15.26 -0.56
C PHE A 111 -8.89 14.38 -0.95
N GLU A 112 -8.83 13.92 -2.19
CA GLU A 112 -7.66 13.22 -2.71
C GLU A 112 -6.48 14.19 -2.88
N GLU A 113 -6.76 15.32 -3.53
CA GLU A 113 -5.86 16.45 -3.72
C GLU A 113 -6.64 17.76 -3.55
N ALA A 114 -5.99 18.80 -3.04
CA ALA A 114 -6.52 20.15 -2.92
C ALA A 114 -5.35 21.12 -2.76
N TYR A 115 -5.01 21.84 -3.83
CA TYR A 115 -3.82 22.68 -3.86
C TYR A 115 -4.00 23.94 -4.70
N LEU A 116 -3.07 24.87 -4.48
CA LEU A 116 -2.88 26.09 -5.24
C LEU A 116 -1.56 25.99 -5.99
N ASP A 117 -1.59 26.24 -7.30
CA ASP A 117 -0.41 26.35 -8.17
C ASP A 117 -0.17 27.81 -8.54
N ALA A 118 1.02 28.32 -8.24
CA ALA A 118 1.49 29.62 -8.70
C ALA A 118 2.64 29.44 -9.72
N ARG A 119 2.42 29.90 -10.96
CA ARG A 119 3.39 29.87 -12.06
C ARG A 119 4.03 31.24 -12.23
N LEU A 120 5.32 31.33 -11.95
CA LEU A 120 6.15 32.52 -12.12
C LEU A 120 7.17 32.25 -13.24
N ASP A 121 7.88 33.29 -13.69
CA ASP A 121 8.80 33.21 -14.83
C ASP A 121 9.82 32.06 -14.75
N ARG A 122 10.40 31.84 -13.56
CA ARG A 122 11.39 30.77 -13.32
C ARG A 122 11.03 29.82 -12.19
N PHE A 123 9.84 29.97 -11.62
CA PHE A 123 9.42 29.21 -10.46
C PHE A 123 7.99 28.71 -10.61
N ASP A 124 7.78 27.42 -10.34
CA ASP A 124 6.45 26.88 -10.05
C ASP A 124 6.37 26.57 -8.56
N LEU A 125 5.34 27.08 -7.90
CA LEU A 125 5.06 26.83 -6.49
C LEU A 125 3.73 26.10 -6.37
N ARG A 126 3.69 25.03 -5.59
CA ARG A 126 2.46 24.30 -5.24
C ARG A 126 2.31 24.22 -3.73
N LEU A 127 1.16 24.64 -3.23
CA LEU A 127 0.82 24.60 -1.80
C LEU A 127 -0.52 23.87 -1.60
N GLY A 128 -0.52 22.82 -0.78
CA GLY A 128 -1.74 22.12 -0.40
C GLY A 128 -1.56 20.60 -0.33
N LYS A 129 -2.68 19.88 -0.24
CA LYS A 129 -2.70 18.42 -0.26
C LYS A 129 -2.46 17.94 -1.68
N GLN A 130 -1.38 17.21 -1.91
CA GLN A 130 -0.92 16.86 -3.26
C GLN A 130 -0.32 15.47 -3.32
N LYS A 131 -0.41 14.83 -4.48
CA LYS A 131 0.37 13.65 -4.83
C LYS A 131 1.62 14.08 -5.59
N VAL A 132 2.76 13.64 -5.13
CA VAL A 132 4.07 13.79 -5.78
C VAL A 132 4.43 12.44 -6.41
N ALA A 133 4.89 12.47 -7.65
CA ALA A 133 5.34 11.28 -8.35
C ALA A 133 6.78 11.51 -8.80
N TRP A 134 7.69 10.74 -8.23
CA TRP A 134 9.10 10.68 -8.59
C TRP A 134 9.48 9.28 -9.03
N GLY A 135 10.59 9.17 -9.77
CA GLY A 135 10.96 7.93 -10.43
C GLY A 135 10.42 7.84 -11.85
N LYS A 136 10.81 6.77 -12.53
CA LYS A 136 10.46 6.51 -13.93
C LYS A 136 9.91 5.11 -14.16
N LEU A 137 10.04 4.18 -13.21
CA LEU A 137 9.56 2.81 -13.36
C LEU A 137 8.07 2.68 -13.00
N ASP A 138 7.46 1.52 -13.26
CA ASP A 138 6.07 1.24 -12.89
C ASP A 138 6.00 0.28 -11.69
N ARG A 139 5.04 0.48 -10.77
CA ARG A 139 4.75 -0.32 -9.56
C ARG A 139 5.84 -0.43 -8.50
N THR A 140 7.11 -0.45 -8.87
CA THR A 140 8.24 -0.55 -7.95
C THR A 140 9.21 0.56 -8.31
N GLN A 141 9.06 1.68 -7.61
CA GLN A 141 9.74 2.95 -7.84
C GLN A 141 10.57 3.32 -6.60
N PRO A 142 11.88 3.02 -6.58
CA PRO A 142 12.73 3.26 -5.41
C PRO A 142 12.78 4.72 -4.94
N ASN A 143 12.59 5.70 -5.84
CA ASN A 143 12.66 7.13 -5.52
C ASN A 143 11.31 7.76 -5.17
N ASP A 144 10.21 7.01 -5.24
CA ASP A 144 8.86 7.49 -5.00
C ASP A 144 8.48 7.36 -3.51
N LEU A 145 9.06 8.22 -2.68
CA LEU A 145 9.02 8.09 -1.21
C LEU A 145 8.20 9.18 -0.50
N ILE A 146 7.58 10.11 -1.22
CA ILE A 146 6.86 11.25 -0.60
C ILE A 146 5.45 10.87 -0.17
N ASN A 147 4.75 10.05 -0.96
CA ASN A 147 3.36 9.73 -0.70
C ASN A 147 3.23 8.37 -0.03
N PRO A 148 2.60 8.29 1.16
CA PRO A 148 2.19 7.01 1.72
C PRO A 148 1.07 6.40 0.87
N GLU A 149 0.89 5.09 0.99
CA GLU A 149 -0.12 4.36 0.21
C GLU A 149 -1.25 3.80 1.08
N ARG A 150 -2.36 3.48 0.44
CA ARG A 150 -3.39 2.59 0.99
C ARG A 150 -3.18 1.15 0.52
N PHE A 151 -3.37 0.22 1.44
CA PHE A 151 -3.16 -1.23 1.23
C PHE A 151 -4.45 -2.04 1.31
N ALA A 152 -5.62 -1.38 1.34
CA ALA A 152 -6.92 -2.04 1.46
C ALA A 152 -7.25 -2.91 0.24
N ASP A 153 -6.77 -2.56 -0.95
CA ASP A 153 -6.85 -3.36 -2.19
C ASP A 153 -5.52 -3.21 -2.96
N PRO A 154 -4.53 -4.07 -2.68
CA PRO A 154 -3.18 -3.89 -3.22
C PRO A 154 -3.01 -4.36 -4.68
N PHE A 155 -4.03 -4.99 -5.29
CA PHE A 155 -3.90 -5.63 -6.60
C PHE A 155 -4.84 -5.10 -7.67
N LEU A 156 -6.11 -4.82 -7.33
CA LEU A 156 -7.08 -4.33 -8.30
C LEU A 156 -7.05 -2.80 -8.42
N GLN A 157 -6.73 -2.09 -7.34
CA GLN A 157 -6.57 -0.64 -7.36
C GLN A 157 -5.28 -0.24 -8.12
N GLU A 158 -5.37 0.81 -8.93
CA GLU A 158 -4.21 1.34 -9.65
C GLU A 158 -3.24 2.05 -8.67
N GLU A 159 -1.97 2.15 -9.05
CA GLU A 159 -0.91 2.70 -8.20
C GLU A 159 -1.17 4.16 -7.79
N ASP A 160 -1.57 5.00 -8.72
CA ASP A 160 -1.92 6.40 -8.49
C ASP A 160 -3.14 6.55 -7.57
N GLU A 161 -4.13 5.67 -7.71
CA GLU A 161 -5.31 5.60 -6.84
C GLU A 161 -4.96 5.15 -5.42
N ARG A 162 -3.89 4.34 -5.25
CA ARG A 162 -3.40 3.90 -3.94
C ARG A 162 -2.65 4.99 -3.17
N LYS A 163 -1.98 5.91 -3.86
CA LYS A 163 -1.28 7.03 -3.21
C LYS A 163 -2.23 7.89 -2.38
N ILE A 164 -1.74 8.34 -1.23
CA ILE A 164 -2.42 9.28 -0.35
C ILE A 164 -1.75 10.64 -0.51
N GLY A 165 -2.51 11.66 -0.91
CA GLY A 165 -2.00 13.02 -1.00
C GLY A 165 -1.54 13.54 0.37
N VAL A 166 -0.43 14.28 0.39
CA VAL A 166 0.16 14.84 1.62
C VAL A 166 0.05 16.37 1.59
N PRO A 167 -0.26 17.05 2.73
CA PRO A 167 -0.12 18.49 2.81
C PRO A 167 1.35 18.87 2.69
N ALA A 168 1.70 19.55 1.61
CA ALA A 168 3.08 19.90 1.32
C ALA A 168 3.22 21.25 0.62
N VAL A 169 4.45 21.76 0.65
CA VAL A 169 4.94 22.84 -0.21
C VAL A 169 5.90 22.22 -1.21
N GLN A 170 5.68 22.48 -2.49
CA GLN A 170 6.60 22.12 -3.55
C GLN A 170 7.03 23.39 -4.30
N ALA A 171 8.33 23.51 -4.56
CA ALA A 171 8.90 24.59 -5.34
C ALA A 171 9.79 24.01 -6.44
N SER A 172 9.57 24.39 -7.68
CA SER A 172 10.41 24.01 -8.82
C SER A 172 11.03 25.25 -9.43
N TYR A 173 12.36 25.27 -9.52
CA TYR A 173 13.15 26.33 -10.14
C TYR A 173 13.71 25.84 -11.48
N TYR A 174 13.46 26.60 -12.54
CA TYR A 174 13.97 26.34 -13.88
C TYR A 174 15.29 27.10 -14.07
N LEU A 175 16.38 26.35 -14.15
CA LEU A 175 17.73 26.92 -14.27
C LEU A 175 17.87 27.59 -15.66
N PRO A 176 18.60 28.72 -15.75
CA PRO A 176 18.97 29.27 -17.05
C PRO A 176 19.76 28.24 -17.87
N ALA A 177 19.53 28.23 -19.18
CA ALA A 177 20.34 27.44 -20.11
C ALA A 177 21.82 27.87 -20.00
N ALA A 178 22.71 26.88 -19.96
CA ALA A 178 24.16 27.07 -20.01
C ALA A 178 24.79 25.88 -20.74
N ASP A 179 25.80 26.15 -21.59
CA ASP A 179 26.38 25.11 -22.47
C ASP A 179 27.04 23.94 -21.72
N TRP A 180 27.41 24.13 -20.45
CA TRP A 180 28.03 23.12 -19.60
C TRP A 180 27.01 22.36 -18.72
N LEU A 181 25.73 22.73 -18.77
CA LEU A 181 24.65 22.06 -18.05
C LEU A 181 23.78 21.22 -19.00
N PRO A 182 23.17 20.12 -18.52
CA PRO A 182 22.06 19.48 -19.20
C PRO A 182 20.97 20.48 -19.60
N GLN A 183 20.21 20.19 -20.65
CA GLN A 183 19.10 21.04 -21.10
C GLN A 183 17.93 20.92 -20.12
N GLU A 184 17.07 21.94 -20.08
CA GLU A 184 15.83 21.96 -19.27
C GLU A 184 16.05 21.63 -17.78
N MET A 185 17.22 22.01 -17.24
CA MET A 185 17.57 21.78 -15.86
C MET A 185 16.51 22.36 -14.91
N ARG A 186 15.96 21.49 -14.06
CA ARG A 186 14.95 21.83 -13.07
C ARG A 186 15.35 21.28 -11.71
N PHE A 187 15.40 22.17 -10.72
CA PHE A 187 15.52 21.82 -9.33
C PHE A 187 14.15 21.86 -8.66
N THR A 188 13.70 20.76 -8.08
CA THR A 188 12.43 20.67 -7.35
C THR A 188 12.70 20.32 -5.90
N ALA A 189 12.18 21.11 -4.97
CA ALA A 189 12.15 20.79 -3.55
C ALA A 189 10.71 20.54 -3.10
N VAL A 190 10.50 19.53 -2.27
CA VAL A 190 9.22 19.22 -1.63
C VAL A 190 9.44 19.16 -0.13
N TRP A 191 8.53 19.75 0.61
CA TRP A 191 8.49 19.67 2.07
C TRP A 191 7.06 19.37 2.53
N ALA A 192 6.88 18.23 3.18
CA ALA A 192 5.65 17.80 3.83
C ALA A 192 5.84 17.93 5.35
N PRO A 193 5.42 19.06 5.97
CA PRO A 193 5.71 19.34 7.38
C PRO A 193 4.94 18.46 8.38
N PHE A 194 4.02 17.63 7.91
CA PHE A 194 3.16 16.79 8.74
C PHE A 194 3.27 15.34 8.28
N TYR A 195 3.48 14.43 9.23
CA TYR A 195 3.41 13.01 8.95
C TYR A 195 1.98 12.60 8.57
N VAL A 196 1.85 11.87 7.48
CA VAL A 196 0.60 11.21 7.07
C VAL A 196 0.87 9.70 7.05
N PRO A 197 0.13 8.89 7.82
CA PRO A 197 0.35 7.45 7.86
C PRO A 197 -0.14 6.78 6.57
N PHE A 198 0.48 5.66 6.23
CA PHE A 198 -0.12 4.68 5.31
C PHE A 198 -1.43 4.15 5.89
N ARG A 199 -2.35 3.75 5.03
CA ARG A 199 -3.63 3.14 5.45
C ARG A 199 -3.58 1.65 5.20
N PHE A 200 -3.92 0.87 6.21
CA PHE A 200 -3.76 -0.57 6.17
C PHE A 200 -5.07 -1.28 6.48
N PRO A 201 -5.34 -2.45 5.87
CA PRO A 201 -6.55 -3.19 6.15
C PRO A 201 -6.68 -3.55 7.64
N GLU A 202 -7.92 -3.61 8.12
CA GLU A 202 -8.25 -4.05 9.49
C GLU A 202 -8.26 -5.60 9.60
N VAL A 203 -8.10 -6.11 10.83
CA VAL A 203 -8.16 -7.56 11.08
C VAL A 203 -9.53 -8.08 10.68
N GLY A 204 -9.55 -9.08 9.79
CA GLY A 204 -10.76 -9.67 9.24
C GLY A 204 -11.11 -9.18 7.84
N GLU A 205 -10.47 -8.10 7.36
CA GLU A 205 -10.56 -7.71 5.94
C GLU A 205 -9.84 -8.71 5.06
N ARG A 206 -10.34 -8.84 3.82
CA ARG A 206 -9.87 -9.82 2.84
C ARG A 206 -8.37 -9.71 2.58
N TRP A 207 -7.86 -8.48 2.53
CA TRP A 207 -6.47 -8.17 2.20
C TRP A 207 -5.59 -7.97 3.44
N PHE A 208 -6.06 -8.30 4.65
CA PHE A 208 -5.19 -8.34 5.81
C PHE A 208 -4.12 -9.43 5.64
N PRO A 209 -2.81 -9.10 5.69
CA PRO A 209 -1.76 -10.04 5.33
C PRO A 209 -1.65 -11.19 6.34
N PRO A 210 -1.74 -12.47 5.91
CA PRO A 210 -1.60 -13.60 6.82
C PRO A 210 -0.25 -13.67 7.55
N THR A 211 0.83 -13.11 7.00
CA THR A 211 2.15 -13.09 7.65
C THR A 211 2.24 -12.13 8.83
N LEU A 212 1.26 -11.23 9.01
CA LEU A 212 1.16 -10.35 10.16
C LEU A 212 0.26 -10.91 11.28
N THR A 213 -0.38 -12.05 11.03
CA THR A 213 -1.24 -12.72 12.01
C THR A 213 -0.45 -13.70 12.87
N THR A 214 -1.04 -14.14 13.97
CA THR A 214 -0.46 -15.11 14.92
C THR A 214 -1.34 -16.35 15.03
N THR A 215 -0.81 -17.43 15.63
CA THR A 215 -1.60 -18.62 15.93
C THR A 215 -2.72 -18.30 16.93
N GLN A 216 -3.86 -18.99 16.83
CA GLN A 216 -4.96 -18.89 17.80
C GLN A 216 -4.71 -19.74 19.05
N GLU A 217 -3.78 -20.68 18.98
CA GLU A 217 -3.39 -21.54 20.08
C GLU A 217 -1.88 -21.75 20.08
N PHE A 218 -1.28 -21.64 21.26
CA PHE A 218 0.12 -21.91 21.50
C PHE A 218 0.26 -23.11 22.44
N PHE A 219 1.18 -24.02 22.11
CA PHE A 219 1.34 -25.27 22.86
C PHE A 219 2.72 -25.32 23.51
N ILE A 220 2.75 -25.50 24.82
CA ILE A 220 3.97 -25.69 25.61
C ILE A 220 4.06 -27.19 25.92
N PRO A 221 5.00 -27.93 25.33
CA PRO A 221 5.19 -29.36 25.61
C PRO A 221 5.62 -29.59 27.06
N ALA A 222 5.18 -30.72 27.63
CA ALA A 222 5.73 -31.21 28.91
C ALA A 222 7.25 -31.38 28.81
N GLY A 223 7.96 -31.06 29.89
CA GLY A 223 9.41 -31.16 29.96
C GLY A 223 10.21 -30.17 29.12
N LEU A 224 9.57 -29.25 28.38
CA LEU A 224 10.30 -28.22 27.62
C LEU A 224 11.00 -27.22 28.55
N VAL A 225 10.35 -26.88 29.65
CA VAL A 225 10.75 -25.83 30.59
C VAL A 225 10.80 -26.34 32.01
N THR A 226 11.60 -25.68 32.86
CA THR A 226 11.76 -26.01 34.27
C THR A 226 10.96 -25.04 35.14
N LEU A 227 10.15 -25.57 36.05
CA LEU A 227 9.40 -24.78 37.02
C LEU A 227 10.31 -24.32 38.19
N PRO A 228 9.93 -23.26 38.93
CA PRO A 228 10.55 -22.94 40.21
C PRO A 228 10.66 -24.18 41.11
N GLY A 229 11.86 -24.48 41.59
CA GLY A 229 12.15 -25.72 42.34
C GLY A 229 12.79 -26.84 41.51
N GLY A 230 13.08 -26.61 40.22
CA GLY A 230 13.90 -27.49 39.40
C GLY A 230 13.17 -28.68 38.76
N GLN A 231 11.86 -28.76 38.93
CA GLN A 231 11.05 -29.82 38.33
C GLN A 231 10.68 -29.46 36.87
N PRO A 232 10.77 -30.39 35.92
CA PRO A 232 10.28 -30.15 34.56
C PRO A 232 8.77 -29.94 34.56
N LEU A 233 8.26 -29.16 33.60
CA LEU A 233 6.83 -28.97 33.41
C LEU A 233 6.14 -30.34 33.24
N PRO A 234 5.22 -30.74 34.16
CA PRO A 234 4.76 -32.12 34.24
C PRO A 234 3.74 -32.49 33.15
N VAL A 235 3.01 -31.49 32.62
CA VAL A 235 1.95 -31.68 31.64
C VAL A 235 2.07 -30.65 30.53
N PRO A 236 1.66 -30.96 29.30
CA PRO A 236 1.59 -29.96 28.27
C PRO A 236 0.52 -28.90 28.59
N ILE A 237 0.80 -27.64 28.23
CA ILE A 237 -0.14 -26.52 28.40
C ILE A 237 -0.60 -26.05 27.03
N ARG A 238 -1.92 -25.95 26.86
CA ARG A 238 -2.54 -25.24 25.73
C ARG A 238 -2.87 -23.82 26.17
N VAL A 239 -2.34 -22.85 25.45
CA VAL A 239 -2.56 -21.42 25.71
C VAL A 239 -3.40 -20.86 24.56
N PRO A 240 -4.69 -20.56 24.77
CA PRO A 240 -5.47 -19.78 23.80
C PRO A 240 -4.84 -18.41 23.59
N VAL A 241 -4.66 -18.01 22.33
CA VAL A 241 -4.04 -16.76 21.94
C VAL A 241 -5.05 -15.92 21.17
N SER A 242 -5.36 -14.73 21.69
CA SER A 242 -6.12 -13.72 20.98
C SER A 242 -5.18 -12.85 20.15
N PHE A 243 -5.63 -12.44 18.96
CA PHE A 243 -4.91 -11.49 18.11
C PHE A 243 -5.75 -10.24 17.93
N ARG A 244 -5.12 -9.07 18.03
CA ARG A 244 -5.74 -7.79 17.70
C ARG A 244 -4.74 -6.86 17.03
N ALA A 245 -5.24 -5.95 16.21
CA ALA A 245 -4.49 -4.79 15.74
C ALA A 245 -4.94 -3.55 16.53
N ALA A 246 -3.99 -2.66 16.81
CA ALA A 246 -4.26 -1.38 17.45
C ALA A 246 -3.41 -0.29 16.80
N ASN A 247 -3.96 0.93 16.65
CA ASN A 247 -3.15 2.07 16.23
C ASN A 247 -2.12 2.42 17.32
N SER A 248 -0.92 2.77 16.88
CA SER A 248 0.10 3.40 17.71
C SER A 248 0.01 4.92 17.54
N ARG A 249 0.62 5.66 18.46
CA ARG A 249 0.73 7.11 18.33
C ARG A 249 1.58 7.44 17.09
N THR A 250 1.01 8.16 16.14
CA THR A 250 1.75 8.75 15.03
C THR A 250 2.80 9.74 15.53
N PRO A 251 3.91 9.94 14.78
CA PRO A 251 4.82 11.05 15.01
C PRO A 251 4.04 12.34 15.25
N ALA A 252 4.47 13.12 16.25
CA ALA A 252 3.76 14.34 16.60
C ALA A 252 3.73 15.28 15.39
N LEU A 253 2.57 15.87 15.11
CA LEU A 253 2.38 16.86 14.03
C LEU A 253 3.17 18.15 14.35
N ARG A 254 4.46 18.12 14.08
CA ARG A 254 5.42 19.20 14.32
C ARG A 254 6.29 19.36 13.08
N PHE A 255 6.78 20.57 12.85
CA PHE A 255 7.63 20.89 11.70
C PHE A 255 8.94 20.10 11.62
N ASP A 256 9.45 19.58 12.75
CA ASP A 256 10.65 18.73 12.83
C ASP A 256 10.37 17.25 12.53
N ASN A 257 9.10 16.85 12.43
CA ASN A 257 8.65 15.51 12.02
C ASN A 257 8.04 15.54 10.61
N GLY A 258 8.68 16.28 9.70
CA GLY A 258 8.27 16.39 8.31
C GLY A 258 9.17 15.60 7.37
N ASP A 259 8.61 15.26 6.21
CA ASP A 259 9.36 14.67 5.11
C ASP A 259 9.82 15.78 4.18
N TRP A 260 11.01 15.65 3.63
CA TRP A 260 11.46 16.54 2.58
C TRP A 260 12.30 15.80 1.56
N GLY A 261 12.32 16.33 0.36
CA GLY A 261 13.18 15.81 -0.68
C GLY A 261 13.54 16.88 -1.69
N VAL A 262 14.61 16.62 -2.40
CA VAL A 262 15.07 17.42 -3.52
C VAL A 262 15.30 16.54 -4.73
N ARG A 263 14.98 17.08 -5.89
CA ARG A 263 15.18 16.46 -7.19
C ARG A 263 15.86 17.45 -8.11
N LEU A 264 16.91 17.00 -8.79
CA LEU A 264 17.57 17.74 -9.85
C LEU A 264 17.44 16.94 -11.14
N ALA A 265 16.71 17.46 -12.12
CA ALA A 265 16.42 16.75 -13.37
C ALA A 265 16.78 17.61 -14.59
N GLY A 266 17.08 16.96 -15.71
CA GLY A 266 17.35 17.63 -16.99
C GLY A 266 17.61 16.61 -18.11
N ILE A 267 17.90 17.13 -19.29
CA ILE A 267 18.16 16.34 -20.50
C ILE A 267 19.65 16.37 -20.82
N ALA A 268 20.33 15.25 -20.64
CA ALA A 268 21.75 15.07 -20.96
C ALA A 268 21.88 14.30 -22.30
N GLY A 269 22.19 15.00 -23.39
CA GLY A 269 22.14 14.42 -24.73
C GLY A 269 20.68 14.15 -25.13
N GLU A 270 20.31 12.88 -25.31
CA GLU A 270 18.91 12.45 -25.53
C GLU A 270 18.31 11.75 -24.29
N ALA A 271 19.09 11.64 -23.20
CA ALA A 271 18.65 11.00 -21.97
C ALA A 271 17.99 12.02 -21.03
N ASP A 272 16.78 11.72 -20.57
CA ASP A 272 16.14 12.42 -19.45
C ASP A 272 16.62 11.77 -18.15
N VAL A 273 17.37 12.52 -17.35
CA VAL A 273 18.05 12.05 -16.13
C VAL A 273 17.62 12.86 -14.91
N ALA A 274 17.58 12.22 -13.75
CA ALA A 274 17.37 12.91 -12.49
C ALA A 274 18.19 12.31 -11.34
N LEU A 275 18.52 13.18 -10.38
CA LEU A 275 19.09 12.83 -9.08
C LEU A 275 18.11 13.20 -7.97
N TYR A 276 18.09 12.39 -6.93
CA TYR A 276 17.15 12.50 -5.81
C TYR A 276 17.90 12.46 -4.48
N TYR A 277 17.41 13.25 -3.53
CA TYR A 277 17.62 12.99 -2.12
C TYR A 277 16.29 13.13 -1.37
N TYR A 278 16.03 12.21 -0.45
CA TYR A 278 14.85 12.19 0.39
C TYR A 278 15.24 11.91 1.84
N HIS A 279 14.64 12.65 2.77
CA HIS A 279 14.70 12.40 4.20
C HIS A 279 13.29 12.48 4.77
N GLY A 280 12.83 11.40 5.40
CA GLY A 280 11.47 11.33 5.90
C GLY A 280 11.08 9.93 6.32
N PHE A 281 9.80 9.73 6.64
CA PHE A 281 9.27 8.44 7.06
C PHE A 281 9.10 7.46 5.89
N ASP A 282 9.54 6.22 6.08
CA ASP A 282 9.36 5.18 5.06
C ASP A 282 7.88 4.95 4.76
N VAL A 283 7.56 4.87 3.47
CA VAL A 283 6.22 4.62 2.92
C VAL A 283 5.83 3.15 2.98
N GLN A 284 6.80 2.24 3.15
CA GLN A 284 6.52 0.82 3.30
C GLN A 284 5.89 0.51 4.68
N PRO A 285 4.78 -0.25 4.74
CA PRO A 285 4.15 -0.62 6.00
C PRO A 285 5.11 -1.40 6.89
N CYS A 286 5.22 -0.99 8.16
CA CYS A 286 6.05 -1.66 9.15
C CYS A 286 5.24 -1.85 10.44
N PHE A 287 5.44 -3.00 11.11
CA PHE A 287 4.65 -3.35 12.30
C PHE A 287 5.49 -3.95 13.42
N GLY A 288 5.24 -3.48 14.64
CA GLY A 288 5.62 -4.15 15.87
C GLY A 288 4.56 -5.16 16.31
N LEU A 289 5.01 -6.25 16.96
CA LEU A 289 4.17 -7.24 17.61
C LEU A 289 4.54 -7.34 19.08
N SER A 290 3.56 -7.13 19.96
CA SER A 290 3.72 -7.35 21.40
C SER A 290 2.85 -8.52 21.85
N ALA A 291 3.26 -9.21 22.92
CA ALA A 291 2.50 -10.30 23.52
C ALA A 291 2.39 -10.13 25.03
N GLU A 292 1.23 -10.50 25.56
CA GLU A 292 0.97 -10.52 26.99
C GLU A 292 0.27 -11.82 27.35
N ALA A 293 0.78 -12.51 28.37
CA ALA A 293 0.15 -13.69 28.95
C ALA A 293 -0.61 -13.31 30.22
N PHE A 294 -1.70 -14.02 30.49
CA PHE A 294 -2.59 -13.82 31.62
C PHE A 294 -2.88 -15.16 32.30
N ALA A 295 -2.82 -15.17 33.63
CA ALA A 295 -3.24 -16.29 34.44
C ALA A 295 -4.65 -16.07 34.98
N HIS A 296 -5.49 -17.09 34.89
CA HIS A 296 -6.87 -17.10 35.37
C HIS A 296 -7.09 -18.24 36.36
N PRO A 297 -8.09 -18.16 37.24
CA PRO A 297 -8.51 -19.30 38.04
C PRO A 297 -8.74 -20.54 37.15
N PRO A 298 -8.27 -21.72 37.57
CA PRO A 298 -8.30 -22.90 36.72
C PRO A 298 -9.73 -23.41 36.53
N ALA A 299 -10.10 -23.73 35.29
CA ALA A 299 -11.40 -24.34 34.98
C ALA A 299 -11.51 -25.77 35.52
N ASP A 300 -10.40 -26.52 35.53
CA ASP A 300 -10.29 -27.82 36.21
C ASP A 300 -9.44 -27.65 37.49
N PRO A 301 -10.02 -27.85 38.69
CA PRO A 301 -9.28 -27.79 39.96
C PRO A 301 -8.11 -28.78 40.07
N ARG A 302 -8.03 -29.77 39.18
CA ARG A 302 -6.92 -30.73 39.09
C ARG A 302 -5.76 -30.27 38.22
N ASN A 303 -5.86 -29.08 37.59
CA ASN A 303 -4.75 -28.50 36.84
C ASN A 303 -3.53 -28.37 37.78
N PRO A 304 -2.40 -29.05 37.49
CA PRO A 304 -1.25 -29.11 38.39
C PRO A 304 -0.56 -27.75 38.58
N LEU A 305 -0.83 -26.78 37.71
CA LEU A 305 -0.33 -25.41 37.85
C LEU A 305 -1.19 -24.56 38.79
N GLY A 306 -2.45 -24.95 39.00
CA GLY A 306 -3.41 -24.17 39.79
C GLY A 306 -3.94 -22.91 39.08
N PHE A 307 -3.70 -22.74 37.79
CA PHE A 307 -4.22 -21.65 36.96
C PHE A 307 -4.26 -22.03 35.47
N ASP A 308 -5.18 -21.42 34.72
CA ASP A 308 -5.23 -21.49 33.27
C ASP A 308 -4.51 -20.27 32.66
N ILE A 309 -3.93 -20.44 31.46
CA ILE A 309 -3.17 -19.38 30.80
C ILE A 309 -3.84 -19.01 29.48
N THR A 310 -3.99 -17.71 29.25
CA THR A 310 -4.33 -17.15 27.93
C THR A 310 -3.28 -16.14 27.52
N ALA A 311 -3.15 -15.85 26.23
CA ALA A 311 -2.30 -14.77 25.74
C ALA A 311 -3.05 -13.85 24.78
N THR A 312 -2.59 -12.61 24.68
CA THR A 312 -3.01 -11.66 23.66
C THR A 312 -1.80 -11.13 22.93
N THR A 313 -1.85 -11.16 21.60
CA THR A 313 -0.88 -10.53 20.72
C THR A 313 -1.49 -9.26 20.13
N THR A 314 -0.74 -8.15 20.17
CA THR A 314 -1.17 -6.85 19.64
C THR A 314 -0.21 -6.40 18.56
N LEU A 315 -0.71 -6.30 17.33
CA LEU A 315 -0.02 -5.69 16.20
C LEU A 315 -0.19 -4.18 16.25
N THR A 316 0.91 -3.44 16.15
CA THR A 316 0.91 -1.97 16.14
C THR A 316 1.79 -1.45 14.99
N PRO A 317 1.38 -0.40 14.26
CA PRO A 317 2.24 0.22 13.25
C PRO A 317 3.52 0.77 13.87
N ALA A 318 4.60 0.72 13.09
CA ALA A 318 5.89 1.32 13.43
C ALA A 318 6.30 2.29 12.33
N PHE A 319 6.81 3.45 12.73
CA PHE A 319 7.17 4.54 11.83
C PHE A 319 8.67 4.81 11.97
N ARG A 320 9.40 4.75 10.86
CA ARG A 320 10.86 4.93 10.84
C ARG A 320 11.24 5.94 9.77
N GLN A 321 12.12 6.87 10.12
CA GLN A 321 12.73 7.76 9.16
C GLN A 321 13.88 7.05 8.44
N ILE A 322 14.04 7.39 7.18
CA ILE A 322 15.08 6.90 6.27
C ILE A 322 15.72 8.09 5.57
N ASP A 323 16.94 7.87 5.09
CA ASP A 323 17.60 8.72 4.10
C ASP A 323 17.73 7.94 2.80
N SER A 324 17.37 8.55 1.67
CA SER A 324 17.47 7.92 0.36
C SER A 324 18.22 8.83 -0.62
N TRP A 325 19.16 8.25 -1.36
CA TRP A 325 19.89 8.90 -2.45
C TRP A 325 19.64 8.10 -3.71
N GLY A 326 19.14 8.79 -4.73
CA GLY A 326 18.59 8.13 -5.90
C GLY A 326 19.02 8.76 -7.21
N ALA A 327 18.87 7.97 -8.27
CA ALA A 327 18.99 8.44 -9.63
C ALA A 327 18.03 7.68 -10.55
N ASP A 328 17.64 8.32 -11.64
CA ASP A 328 16.98 7.65 -12.75
C ASP A 328 17.41 8.20 -14.11
N ALA A 329 17.13 7.41 -15.14
CA ALA A 329 17.34 7.77 -16.53
C ALA A 329 16.26 7.14 -17.42
N ALA A 330 15.84 7.87 -18.44
CA ALA A 330 15.10 7.33 -19.58
C ALA A 330 15.83 7.71 -20.87
N TYR A 331 15.97 6.75 -21.77
CA TYR A 331 16.64 6.95 -23.05
C TYR A 331 15.85 6.26 -24.17
N PRO A 332 15.43 7.00 -25.21
CA PRO A 332 14.75 6.42 -26.37
C PRO A 332 15.75 5.70 -27.29
N ILE A 333 15.44 4.47 -27.70
CA ILE A 333 16.23 3.67 -28.64
C ILE A 333 15.30 3.08 -29.71
N GLY A 334 15.20 3.76 -30.86
CA GLY A 334 14.29 3.35 -31.93
C GLY A 334 12.83 3.35 -31.45
N PRO A 335 12.10 2.21 -31.55
CA PRO A 335 10.72 2.12 -31.07
C PRO A 335 10.61 1.81 -29.56
N PHE A 336 11.75 1.71 -28.86
CA PHE A 336 11.79 1.42 -27.44
C PHE A 336 12.15 2.66 -26.62
N THR A 337 11.68 2.71 -25.38
CA THR A 337 12.25 3.58 -24.34
C THR A 337 12.80 2.70 -23.25
N ILE A 338 14.09 2.83 -22.97
CA ILE A 338 14.73 2.15 -21.84
C ILE A 338 14.67 3.08 -20.64
N ARG A 339 14.19 2.56 -19.51
CA ARG A 339 14.08 3.27 -18.23
C ARG A 339 14.89 2.53 -17.18
N ALA A 340 15.62 3.26 -16.35
CA ALA A 340 16.35 2.70 -15.24
C ALA A 340 16.26 3.63 -14.03
N GLU A 341 16.20 3.04 -12.85
CA GLU A 341 16.08 3.76 -11.59
C GLU A 341 16.83 3.00 -10.49
N GLY A 342 17.45 3.72 -9.56
CA GLY A 342 18.13 3.13 -8.42
C GLY A 342 18.22 4.08 -7.24
N ALA A 343 18.19 3.52 -6.03
CA ALA A 343 18.32 4.25 -4.78
C ALA A 343 19.15 3.45 -3.76
N TYR A 344 20.02 4.15 -3.04
CA TYR A 344 20.56 3.67 -1.78
C TYR A 344 19.70 4.24 -0.64
N ILE A 345 19.22 3.37 0.24
CA ILE A 345 18.31 3.72 1.34
C ILE A 345 18.94 3.30 2.65
N SER A 346 19.20 4.28 3.52
CA SER A 346 19.74 4.08 4.86
C SER A 346 18.61 3.82 5.86
N GLY A 347 18.80 2.83 6.73
CA GLY A 347 17.92 2.64 7.89
C GLY A 347 16.51 2.13 7.57
N ARG A 348 16.29 1.45 6.44
CA ARG A 348 14.98 0.95 6.04
C ARG A 348 14.47 -0.18 6.95
N PRO A 349 13.23 -0.14 7.46
CA PRO A 349 12.65 -1.25 8.20
C PRO A 349 12.17 -2.38 7.27
N PHE A 350 12.58 -3.62 7.57
CA PHE A 350 12.12 -4.83 6.87
C PHE A 350 11.34 -5.74 7.82
N ASN A 351 10.09 -6.06 7.43
CA ASN A 351 9.23 -6.93 8.21
C ASN A 351 9.70 -8.40 8.18
N ARG A 352 9.49 -9.09 9.30
CA ARG A 352 9.63 -10.54 9.40
C ARG A 352 8.27 -11.22 9.23
N ASP A 353 8.27 -12.52 8.99
CA ASP A 353 7.05 -13.33 9.08
C ASP A 353 6.68 -13.50 10.57
N LEU A 354 5.70 -12.72 11.04
CA LEU A 354 5.37 -12.62 12.47
C LEU A 354 4.82 -13.92 13.04
N ARG A 355 4.29 -14.81 12.20
CA ARG A 355 3.86 -16.16 12.61
C ARG A 355 5.00 -16.94 13.24
N LEU A 356 6.22 -16.78 12.71
CA LEU A 356 7.38 -17.53 13.17
C LEU A 356 7.81 -17.12 14.60
N LEU A 357 7.47 -15.92 15.04
CA LEU A 357 7.82 -15.42 16.38
C LEU A 357 7.06 -16.11 17.50
N ILE A 358 5.94 -16.78 17.19
CA ILE A 358 5.05 -17.41 18.18
C ILE A 358 4.70 -18.87 17.82
N THR A 359 5.36 -19.47 16.83
CA THR A 359 5.05 -20.86 16.42
C THR A 359 5.92 -21.89 17.14
N ASP A 360 7.21 -21.61 17.38
CA ASP A 360 8.13 -22.58 18.01
C ASP A 360 8.30 -22.27 19.50
N PRO A 361 7.75 -23.11 20.41
CA PRO A 361 7.90 -22.90 21.84
C PRO A 361 9.33 -23.05 22.35
N ARG A 362 10.23 -23.72 21.60
CA ARG A 362 11.63 -23.91 22.01
C ARG A 362 12.42 -22.60 21.99
N VAL A 363 12.10 -21.73 21.04
CA VAL A 363 12.73 -20.40 20.91
C VAL A 363 12.31 -19.49 22.07
N LEU A 364 11.09 -19.68 22.58
CA LEU A 364 10.52 -18.91 23.69
C LEU A 364 10.75 -19.55 25.07
N GLY A 365 11.58 -20.60 25.17
CA GLY A 365 11.79 -21.34 26.42
C GLY A 365 12.08 -20.45 27.64
N PRO A 366 13.06 -19.53 27.58
CA PRO A 366 13.36 -18.61 28.67
C PRO A 366 12.18 -17.70 29.05
N GLN A 367 11.45 -17.17 28.06
CA GLN A 367 10.28 -16.33 28.30
C GLN A 367 9.10 -17.11 28.90
N ILE A 368 8.93 -18.37 28.49
CA ILE A 368 7.92 -19.27 29.05
C ILE A 368 8.26 -19.58 30.52
N GLU A 369 9.53 -19.92 30.83
CA GLU A 369 9.99 -20.15 32.21
C GLU A 369 9.75 -18.93 33.09
N GLN A 370 10.15 -17.76 32.61
CA GLN A 370 9.94 -16.50 33.32
C GLN A 370 8.45 -16.21 33.57
N GLY A 371 7.60 -16.43 32.55
CA GLY A 371 6.15 -16.23 32.66
C GLY A 371 5.50 -17.19 33.66
N LEU A 372 5.81 -18.48 33.57
CA LEU A 372 5.30 -19.49 34.51
C LEU A 372 5.76 -19.20 35.95
N ALA A 373 7.03 -18.86 36.14
CA ALA A 373 7.55 -18.49 37.45
C ALA A 373 6.86 -17.26 38.03
N ALA A 374 6.59 -16.23 37.21
CA ALA A 374 5.86 -15.05 37.65
C ALA A 374 4.42 -15.38 38.07
N PHE A 375 3.70 -16.21 37.29
CA PHE A 375 2.34 -16.64 37.65
C PHE A 375 2.31 -17.48 38.93
N LEU A 376 3.26 -18.40 39.11
CA LEU A 376 3.39 -19.17 40.35
C LEU A 376 3.70 -18.28 41.57
N ASN A 377 4.31 -17.13 41.36
CA ASN A 377 4.54 -16.10 42.39
C ASN A 377 3.39 -15.10 42.54
N GLY A 378 2.24 -15.36 41.91
CA GLY A 378 1.01 -14.56 42.08
C GLY A 378 0.82 -13.42 41.08
N ALA A 379 1.66 -13.30 40.05
CA ALA A 379 1.37 -12.38 38.95
C ALA A 379 0.09 -12.82 38.20
N THR A 380 -0.68 -11.87 37.69
CA THR A 380 -1.86 -12.14 36.87
C THR A 380 -1.66 -11.78 35.39
N ARG A 381 -0.62 -10.99 35.09
CA ARG A 381 -0.26 -10.52 33.75
C ARG A 381 1.25 -10.47 33.61
N VAL A 382 1.78 -11.01 32.52
CA VAL A 382 3.22 -10.99 32.20
C VAL A 382 3.42 -10.61 30.74
N PRO A 383 4.21 -9.55 30.42
CA PRO A 383 4.61 -9.28 29.04
C PRO A 383 5.59 -10.34 28.55
N ILE A 384 5.41 -10.78 27.30
CA ILE A 384 6.25 -11.79 26.65
C ILE A 384 7.04 -11.13 25.53
N ASP A 385 8.37 -11.17 25.64
CA ASP A 385 9.26 -10.68 24.59
C ASP A 385 9.34 -11.71 23.45
N LEU A 386 8.73 -11.37 22.30
CA LEU A 386 8.76 -12.19 21.08
C LEU A 386 10.00 -11.93 20.20
N GLY A 387 10.88 -11.02 20.63
CA GLY A 387 11.97 -10.51 19.82
C GLY A 387 11.52 -9.51 18.74
N ALA A 388 12.47 -9.09 17.91
CA ALA A 388 12.23 -8.06 16.91
C ALA A 388 11.23 -8.53 15.83
N SER A 389 10.16 -7.74 15.61
CA SER A 389 9.14 -7.97 14.58
C SER A 389 9.57 -7.51 13.18
N PHE A 390 10.48 -6.54 13.15
CA PHE A 390 11.15 -6.02 11.98
C PHE A 390 12.60 -5.69 12.35
N VAL A 391 13.49 -5.58 11.36
CA VAL A 391 14.86 -5.09 11.55
C VAL A 391 15.13 -3.94 10.60
N THR A 392 16.00 -3.03 11.03
CA THR A 392 16.44 -1.91 10.20
C THR A 392 17.74 -2.28 9.50
N ARG A 393 17.77 -2.13 8.17
CA ARG A 393 18.94 -2.41 7.33
C ARG A 393 19.07 -1.34 6.25
N ASP A 394 20.30 -1.12 5.82
CA ASP A 394 20.54 -0.36 4.59
C ASP A 394 20.19 -1.23 3.40
N ALA A 395 19.75 -0.61 2.30
CA ALA A 395 19.33 -1.31 1.12
C ALA A 395 19.74 -0.57 -0.15
N VAL A 396 19.97 -1.33 -1.23
CA VAL A 396 19.99 -0.81 -2.59
C VAL A 396 18.76 -1.33 -3.30
N GLU A 397 17.94 -0.43 -3.83
CA GLU A 397 16.77 -0.78 -4.62
C GLU A 397 16.94 -0.23 -6.02
N TRP A 398 16.79 -1.08 -7.03
CA TRP A 398 16.97 -0.66 -8.41
C TRP A 398 16.04 -1.42 -9.36
N GLY A 399 15.89 -0.87 -10.54
CA GLY A 399 15.20 -1.55 -11.62
C GLY A 399 15.54 -1.00 -13.00
N MET A 400 15.19 -1.78 -13.99
CA MET A 400 15.35 -1.45 -15.40
C MET A 400 14.15 -1.98 -16.16
N GLY A 401 13.60 -1.17 -17.06
CA GLY A 401 12.47 -1.52 -17.90
C GLY A 401 12.65 -1.05 -19.33
N ALA A 402 11.89 -1.67 -20.21
CA ALA A 402 11.79 -1.30 -21.61
C ALA A 402 10.32 -1.22 -22.02
N ASP A 403 9.95 -0.08 -22.60
CA ASP A 403 8.63 0.13 -23.18
C ASP A 403 8.71 0.06 -24.68
N TYR A 404 7.74 -0.58 -25.30
CA TYR A 404 7.55 -0.64 -26.73
C TYR A 404 6.14 -0.22 -27.08
N SER A 405 6.03 0.75 -27.98
CA SER A 405 4.74 1.21 -28.51
C SER A 405 4.76 1.13 -30.03
N SER A 406 3.96 0.22 -30.61
CA SER A 406 3.79 0.15 -32.06
C SER A 406 2.56 -0.65 -32.44
N ASN A 407 1.90 -0.28 -33.54
CA ASN A 407 0.73 -0.97 -34.09
C ASN A 407 -0.37 -1.24 -33.04
N GLY A 408 -0.60 -0.29 -32.13
CA GLY A 408 -1.58 -0.39 -31.05
C GLY A 408 -1.21 -1.35 -29.90
N TYR A 409 0.00 -1.94 -29.92
CA TYR A 409 0.57 -2.61 -28.76
C TYR A 409 1.31 -1.62 -27.88
N LEU A 410 1.14 -1.78 -26.58
CA LEU A 410 1.94 -1.17 -25.53
C LEU A 410 2.47 -2.32 -24.68
N LEU A 411 3.78 -2.59 -24.80
CA LEU A 411 4.47 -3.63 -24.06
C LEU A 411 5.45 -2.98 -23.10
N LEU A 412 5.34 -3.30 -21.82
CA LEU A 412 6.31 -2.96 -20.80
C LEU A 412 6.85 -4.25 -20.21
N LEU A 413 8.18 -4.37 -20.17
CA LEU A 413 8.89 -5.39 -19.42
C LEU A 413 9.84 -4.69 -18.46
N GLN A 414 9.84 -5.10 -17.19
CA GLN A 414 10.64 -4.49 -16.15
C GLN A 414 11.20 -5.55 -15.20
N LEU A 415 12.43 -5.32 -14.75
CA LEU A 415 13.13 -6.04 -13.70
C LEU A 415 13.34 -5.08 -12.53
N ASN A 416 13.05 -5.51 -11.32
CA ASN A 416 13.39 -4.79 -10.09
C ASN A 416 14.13 -5.71 -9.13
N GLN A 417 15.02 -5.15 -8.32
CA GLN A 417 15.73 -5.86 -7.28
C GLN A 417 15.84 -4.99 -6.03
N THR A 418 15.67 -5.63 -4.87
CA THR A 418 15.99 -5.06 -3.56
C THR A 418 17.11 -5.88 -2.95
N ASP A 419 18.24 -5.23 -2.70
CA ASP A 419 19.42 -5.79 -2.05
C ASP A 419 19.50 -5.29 -0.61
N VAL A 420 19.16 -6.14 0.36
CA VAL A 420 19.24 -5.85 1.80
C VAL A 420 20.67 -6.07 2.26
N LEU A 421 21.33 -5.01 2.71
CA LEU A 421 22.75 -5.04 3.06
C LEU A 421 22.96 -5.52 4.51
N HIS A 422 23.98 -6.35 4.70
CA HIS A 422 24.44 -6.83 6.03
C HIS A 422 23.30 -7.43 6.88
N ASN A 423 22.43 -8.23 6.27
CA ASN A 423 21.31 -8.85 6.97
C ASN A 423 21.73 -10.13 7.71
N ASP A 424 21.24 -10.29 8.94
CA ASP A 424 21.44 -11.44 9.83
C ASP A 424 20.11 -12.03 10.34
N ALA A 425 18.97 -11.47 9.90
CA ALA A 425 17.65 -11.84 10.37
C ALA A 425 16.81 -12.46 9.25
N ALA A 426 15.95 -13.43 9.59
CA ALA A 426 14.99 -13.96 8.62
C ALA A 426 13.86 -12.95 8.37
N LEU A 427 13.79 -12.42 7.13
CA LEU A 427 12.81 -11.43 6.66
C LEU A 427 11.71 -12.06 5.80
N LEU A 428 10.65 -11.29 5.54
CA LEU A 428 9.57 -11.68 4.62
C LEU A 428 10.02 -11.68 3.15
N ILE A 429 11.06 -10.89 2.83
CA ILE A 429 11.75 -10.89 1.53
C ILE A 429 13.11 -11.59 1.66
N LYS A 430 13.71 -11.96 0.53
CA LYS A 430 15.11 -12.42 0.51
C LYS A 430 16.07 -11.22 0.58
N ASP A 431 17.32 -11.50 0.97
CA ASP A 431 18.40 -10.50 0.98
C ASP A 431 18.62 -9.92 -0.42
N VAL A 432 18.40 -10.72 -1.46
CA VAL A 432 18.31 -10.27 -2.86
C VAL A 432 16.94 -10.65 -3.39
N GLU A 433 16.02 -9.70 -3.40
CA GLU A 433 14.63 -9.89 -3.81
C GLU A 433 14.41 -9.38 -5.23
N THR A 434 14.35 -10.30 -6.20
CA THR A 434 14.19 -9.97 -7.62
C THR A 434 12.74 -10.15 -8.06
N ARG A 435 12.20 -9.16 -8.79
CA ARG A 435 10.84 -9.13 -9.34
C ARG A 435 10.87 -8.82 -10.82
N LEU A 436 10.04 -9.52 -11.58
CA LEU A 436 9.78 -9.26 -12.99
C LEU A 436 8.34 -8.74 -13.13
N LEU A 437 8.16 -7.67 -13.89
CA LEU A 437 6.87 -7.12 -14.28
C LEU A 437 6.73 -7.17 -15.79
N ALA A 438 5.59 -7.68 -16.26
CA ALA A 438 5.16 -7.57 -17.64
C ALA A 438 3.79 -6.90 -17.67
N ASN A 439 3.62 -5.86 -18.49
CA ASN A 439 2.34 -5.24 -18.77
C ASN A 439 2.17 -5.15 -20.28
N VAL A 440 1.27 -5.98 -20.81
CA VAL A 440 0.96 -6.04 -22.23
C VAL A 440 -0.42 -5.48 -22.43
N ARG A 441 -0.55 -4.45 -23.27
CA ARG A 441 -1.82 -3.84 -23.62
C ARG A 441 -1.98 -3.78 -25.13
N LYS A 442 -3.19 -4.04 -25.60
CA LYS A 442 -3.54 -3.97 -27.02
C LYS A 442 -4.95 -3.39 -27.18
N ASN A 443 -5.05 -2.36 -27.99
CA ASN A 443 -6.32 -1.82 -28.42
C ASN A 443 -6.79 -2.48 -29.74
N PHE A 444 -8.09 -2.70 -29.84
CA PHE A 444 -8.82 -3.27 -30.96
C PHE A 444 -10.02 -2.38 -31.31
N PHE A 445 -10.58 -2.57 -32.51
CA PHE A 445 -11.82 -1.92 -32.94
C PHE A 445 -11.80 -0.38 -32.75
N ASN A 446 -10.79 0.31 -33.29
CA ASN A 446 -10.63 1.76 -33.14
C ASN A 446 -10.65 2.23 -31.67
N ASP A 447 -9.92 1.51 -30.82
CA ASP A 447 -9.78 1.76 -29.37
C ASP A 447 -11.04 1.51 -28.51
N ASP A 448 -12.10 0.91 -29.08
CA ASP A 448 -13.31 0.57 -28.32
C ASP A 448 -13.11 -0.64 -27.39
N LEU A 449 -12.20 -1.55 -27.73
CA LEU A 449 -11.84 -2.68 -26.87
C LEU A 449 -10.35 -2.65 -26.55
N GLN A 450 -10.02 -2.70 -25.27
CA GLN A 450 -8.66 -2.87 -24.79
C GLN A 450 -8.51 -4.19 -24.05
N ALA A 451 -7.56 -5.02 -24.48
CA ALA A 451 -7.07 -6.15 -23.70
C ALA A 451 -5.78 -5.78 -23.00
N GLN A 452 -5.67 -6.13 -21.72
CA GLN A 452 -4.48 -5.91 -20.92
C GLN A 452 -4.14 -7.17 -20.12
N LEU A 453 -2.86 -7.50 -20.04
CA LEU A 453 -2.31 -8.52 -19.16
C LEU A 453 -1.21 -7.90 -18.31
N ILE A 454 -1.41 -7.87 -16.99
CA ILE A 454 -0.38 -7.50 -16.03
C ILE A 454 0.08 -8.78 -15.35
N ALA A 455 1.38 -9.04 -15.32
CA ALA A 455 1.98 -10.17 -14.62
C ALA A 455 3.17 -9.71 -13.81
N VAL A 456 3.19 -10.05 -12.51
CA VAL A 456 4.32 -9.85 -11.61
C VAL A 456 4.80 -11.21 -11.15
N TYR A 457 6.10 -11.48 -11.27
CA TYR A 457 6.75 -12.68 -10.76
C TYR A 457 7.89 -12.31 -9.81
N GLY A 458 7.75 -12.63 -8.52
CA GLY A 458 8.83 -12.51 -7.55
C GLY A 458 9.73 -13.74 -7.65
N ALA A 459 10.81 -13.64 -8.43
CA ALA A 459 11.69 -14.77 -8.74
C ALA A 459 12.41 -15.31 -7.49
N SER A 460 12.85 -14.43 -6.57
CA SER A 460 13.56 -14.83 -5.35
C SER A 460 12.65 -15.51 -4.32
N SER A 461 11.42 -14.99 -4.16
CA SER A 461 10.46 -15.46 -3.15
C SER A 461 9.35 -16.37 -3.70
N ASP A 462 9.40 -16.67 -5.00
CA ASP A 462 8.56 -17.64 -5.70
C ASP A 462 7.06 -17.37 -5.49
N TYR A 463 6.60 -16.25 -6.05
CA TYR A 463 5.19 -15.90 -6.14
C TYR A 463 4.87 -15.23 -7.47
N SER A 464 3.62 -15.35 -7.90
CA SER A 464 3.12 -14.73 -9.12
C SER A 464 1.76 -14.09 -8.88
N VAL A 465 1.57 -12.90 -9.45
CA VAL A 465 0.28 -12.22 -9.54
C VAL A 465 0.00 -11.95 -11.01
N VAL A 466 -1.11 -12.46 -11.54
CA VAL A 466 -1.46 -12.31 -12.96
C VAL A 466 -2.88 -11.75 -13.06
N LEU A 467 -3.04 -10.73 -13.89
CA LEU A 467 -4.24 -9.93 -13.97
C LEU A 467 -4.61 -9.61 -15.43
N PRO A 468 -5.26 -10.55 -16.13
CA PRO A 468 -5.93 -10.27 -17.39
C PRO A 468 -7.15 -9.36 -17.16
N ARG A 469 -7.30 -8.36 -18.04
CA ARG A 469 -8.41 -7.42 -18.04
C ARG A 469 -8.85 -7.10 -19.46
N LEU A 470 -10.15 -6.91 -19.64
CA LEU A 470 -10.78 -6.40 -20.86
C LEU A 470 -11.56 -5.15 -20.50
N THR A 471 -11.30 -4.04 -21.18
CA THR A 471 -12.09 -2.81 -21.04
C THR A 471 -12.79 -2.53 -22.36
N TYR A 472 -14.11 -2.41 -22.34
CA TYR A 472 -14.94 -2.09 -23.51
C TYR A 472 -15.65 -0.75 -23.29
N ARG A 473 -15.46 0.16 -24.24
CA ARG A 473 -16.09 1.48 -24.27
C ARG A 473 -17.47 1.36 -24.91
N LEU A 474 -18.52 1.40 -24.09
CA LEU A 474 -19.91 1.32 -24.56
C LEU A 474 -20.35 2.62 -25.24
N THR A 475 -19.93 3.75 -24.67
CA THR A 475 -20.12 5.11 -25.21
C THR A 475 -18.89 5.94 -24.88
N ASP A 476 -18.85 7.20 -25.31
CA ASP A 476 -17.76 8.12 -24.93
C ASP A 476 -17.67 8.37 -23.42
N ALA A 477 -18.78 8.17 -22.69
CA ALA A 477 -18.87 8.40 -21.25
C ALA A 477 -18.86 7.11 -20.42
N LEU A 478 -19.26 5.97 -20.98
CA LEU A 478 -19.48 4.72 -20.24
C LEU A 478 -18.53 3.61 -20.71
N ASP A 479 -17.79 3.03 -19.77
CA ASP A 479 -16.97 1.84 -20.02
C ASP A 479 -17.27 0.71 -19.03
N VAL A 480 -17.10 -0.53 -19.51
CA VAL A 480 -17.13 -1.75 -18.70
C VAL A 480 -15.75 -2.36 -18.69
N ARG A 481 -15.26 -2.73 -17.51
CA ARG A 481 -14.04 -3.51 -17.35
C ARG A 481 -14.33 -4.84 -16.67
N LEU A 482 -13.84 -5.91 -17.28
CA LEU A 482 -13.88 -7.27 -16.76
C LEU A 482 -12.45 -7.71 -16.48
N GLY A 483 -12.23 -8.47 -15.43
CA GLY A 483 -10.91 -9.06 -15.20
C GLY A 483 -10.93 -10.19 -14.19
N TYR A 484 -9.76 -10.82 -14.06
CA TYR A 484 -9.53 -11.89 -13.10
C TYR A 484 -8.15 -11.74 -12.49
N LEU A 485 -8.05 -11.85 -11.16
CA LEU A 485 -6.82 -11.80 -10.40
C LEU A 485 -6.42 -13.21 -9.98
N PHE A 486 -5.29 -13.69 -10.48
CA PHE A 486 -4.67 -14.96 -10.10
C PHE A 486 -3.48 -14.70 -9.19
N ILE A 487 -3.42 -15.37 -8.04
CA ILE A 487 -2.33 -15.26 -7.08
C ILE A 487 -1.80 -16.65 -6.72
N ALA A 488 -0.52 -16.89 -6.96
CA ALA A 488 0.14 -18.14 -6.59
C ALA A 488 1.48 -17.88 -5.90
N GLY A 489 1.99 -18.90 -5.19
CA GLY A 489 3.30 -18.86 -4.57
C GLY A 489 3.35 -19.30 -3.10
N ARG A 490 4.50 -19.07 -2.48
CA ARG A 490 4.77 -19.44 -1.08
C ARG A 490 3.99 -18.57 -0.10
N ARG A 491 3.52 -19.14 1.03
CA ARG A 491 2.78 -18.37 2.06
C ARG A 491 3.64 -17.38 2.84
N SER A 492 4.96 -17.49 2.71
CA SER A 492 5.96 -16.66 3.38
C SER A 492 6.61 -15.71 2.36
N SER A 493 5.81 -15.11 1.49
CA SER A 493 6.25 -14.11 0.52
C SER A 493 5.20 -13.01 0.40
N VAL A 494 5.63 -11.84 -0.10
CA VAL A 494 4.80 -10.63 -0.16
C VAL A 494 3.51 -10.83 -0.95
N GLY A 495 3.55 -11.52 -2.09
CA GLY A 495 2.36 -11.82 -2.89
C GLY A 495 1.71 -13.17 -2.56
N GLY A 496 2.51 -14.23 -2.40
CA GLY A 496 2.00 -15.60 -2.24
C GLY A 496 1.24 -15.84 -0.93
N GLN A 497 1.36 -14.95 0.05
CA GLN A 497 0.49 -14.94 1.24
C GLN A 497 -1.00 -14.77 0.90
N TYR A 498 -1.33 -14.14 -0.24
CA TYR A 498 -2.70 -13.91 -0.70
C TYR A 498 -3.21 -14.95 -1.71
N ARG A 499 -2.51 -16.09 -1.89
CA ARG A 499 -2.86 -17.15 -2.87
C ARG A 499 -4.23 -17.83 -2.70
N ARG A 500 -5.03 -17.37 -1.74
CA ARG A 500 -6.40 -17.84 -1.48
C ARG A 500 -7.43 -16.76 -1.82
N ASN A 501 -6.99 -15.61 -2.36
CA ASN A 501 -7.80 -14.44 -2.62
C ASN A 501 -8.07 -14.23 -4.12
N ASP A 502 -7.85 -15.25 -4.96
CA ASP A 502 -8.19 -15.19 -6.38
C ASP A 502 -9.65 -14.77 -6.57
N GLU A 503 -9.87 -13.89 -7.55
CA GLU A 503 -11.16 -13.25 -7.74
C GLU A 503 -11.36 -12.73 -9.17
N GLY A 504 -12.58 -12.88 -9.66
CA GLY A 504 -13.06 -12.15 -10.83
C GLY A 504 -13.63 -10.79 -10.43
N PHE A 505 -13.65 -9.82 -11.33
CA PHE A 505 -14.34 -8.56 -11.08
C PHE A 505 -15.00 -7.99 -12.33
N VAL A 506 -16.06 -7.20 -12.09
CA VAL A 506 -16.74 -6.36 -13.08
C VAL A 506 -16.73 -4.93 -12.55
N ARG A 507 -16.34 -3.99 -13.39
CA ARG A 507 -16.37 -2.56 -13.10
C ARG A 507 -17.14 -1.83 -14.19
N LEU A 508 -17.97 -0.88 -13.78
CA LEU A 508 -18.66 0.05 -14.66
C LEU A 508 -18.27 1.47 -14.24
N ARG A 509 -17.81 2.27 -15.18
CA ARG A 509 -17.43 3.66 -14.93
C ARG A 509 -18.15 4.57 -15.92
N TYR A 510 -18.87 5.55 -15.39
CA TYR A 510 -19.46 6.64 -16.13
C TYR A 510 -18.68 7.92 -15.83
N SER A 511 -17.99 8.46 -16.83
CA SER A 511 -17.19 9.68 -16.72
C SER A 511 -17.96 10.85 -17.32
N PHE A 512 -17.90 12.02 -16.69
CA PHE A 512 -18.52 13.25 -17.16
C PHE A 512 -17.52 14.39 -17.20
#